data_AF-A0A0P7BAZ4-F1
#
_entry.id   AF-A0A0P7BAZ4-F1
#
_cell.length_a   1.000
_cell.length_b   1.000
_cell.length_c   1.000
_cell.angle_alpha   90.00
_cell.angle_beta   90.00
_cell.angle_gamma   90.00
#
_symmetry.space_group_name_H-M   'P 1'
#
loop_
_entity.id
_entity.type
_entity.pdbx_description
1 polymer ?
#
loop_
_entity_poly.entity_id
_entity_poly.type
_entity_poly.pdbx_seq_one_letter_code
_entity_poly.pdbx_strand_id
1 'polypeptide(L)'
;MDAMILEKPDATFEMPSWWNRVRMGYPDNQALEGDLSLLFWGIPDPFCTLPPGTDPTAEQEYWNFGPLPSPFVAESSQLYVRVNLLAAEMNKLNHDPASAAMFTESNFLAFISAFYRYRHSQMPFIHWPTFDPDTASLPLLLAVALAGALFAHSPNDLSSQPLRPSQTLCDTAETFIFSNLEAFDQAPAHSYVKPSVDAVETCQAALLMELTQSSFNCYKTRRRILTKRHAYLVAILRSLGVFRTKHMPEQGKSSWQDFMQVESIIKLAIATFFADAMFVLYLNHPPCTTISEMMGDMPCDERLWSAETEVEFEAQQTLIESSWRPPSLREMIPGLFEDQWTEVNKKILQRLSLHDLHILLWGEFNPQ
;
A
#
# COMPACT_ATOMS: atom_id res chain seq x y z
N MET A 1 -19.31 -53.31 28.50
CA MET A 1 -17.84 -53.25 28.65
C MET A 1 -17.48 -51.90 28.06
N ASP A 2 -17.77 -50.88 28.86
CA ASP A 2 -18.03 -49.51 28.43
C ASP A 2 -16.94 -48.62 29.03
N ALA A 3 -16.30 -47.83 28.17
CA ALA A 3 -15.14 -47.05 28.50
C ALA A 3 -15.50 -45.87 29.42
N MET A 4 -14.84 -45.81 30.57
CA MET A 4 -14.81 -44.71 31.53
C MET A 4 -14.43 -43.40 30.84
N ILE A 5 -15.31 -42.41 30.93
CA ILE A 5 -15.01 -41.00 30.71
C ILE A 5 -14.23 -40.52 31.95
N LEU A 6 -12.97 -40.12 31.75
CA LEU A 6 -12.19 -39.41 32.76
C LEU A 6 -12.67 -37.95 32.78
N GLU A 7 -13.46 -37.59 33.79
CA GLU A 7 -13.76 -36.21 34.16
C GLU A 7 -12.46 -35.48 34.54
N LYS A 8 -12.16 -34.36 33.86
CA LYS A 8 -11.11 -33.43 34.28
C LYS A 8 -11.62 -32.57 35.44
N PRO A 9 -10.76 -32.24 36.41
CA PRO A 9 -11.18 -31.56 37.63
C PRO A 9 -11.63 -30.12 37.36
N ASP A 10 -12.67 -29.71 38.07
CA ASP A 10 -13.21 -28.35 38.11
C ASP A 10 -12.12 -27.34 38.47
N ALA A 11 -11.48 -26.77 37.46
CA ALA A 11 -10.75 -25.52 37.59
C ALA A 11 -11.81 -24.41 37.59
N THR A 12 -12.25 -23.99 38.78
CA THR A 12 -12.96 -22.72 38.95
C THR A 12 -12.02 -21.59 38.55
N PHE A 13 -11.96 -21.30 37.26
CA PHE A 13 -11.31 -20.12 36.73
C PHE A 13 -12.20 -18.94 37.11
N GLU A 14 -11.92 -18.30 38.25
CA GLU A 14 -12.52 -17.00 38.55
C GLU A 14 -12.13 -16.05 37.42
N MET A 15 -13.10 -15.75 36.55
CA MET A 15 -12.90 -14.85 35.43
C MET A 15 -12.50 -13.47 35.96
N PRO A 16 -11.46 -12.83 35.40
CA PRO A 16 -11.06 -11.50 35.81
C PRO A 16 -12.21 -10.51 35.70
N SER A 17 -12.36 -9.63 36.69
CA SER A 17 -13.47 -8.66 36.81
C SER A 17 -13.61 -7.66 35.65
N TRP A 18 -12.66 -7.65 34.71
CA TRP A 18 -12.71 -6.86 33.49
C TRP A 18 -13.39 -7.57 32.31
N TRP A 19 -13.54 -8.90 32.33
CA TRP A 19 -14.11 -9.67 31.20
C TRP A 19 -15.60 -9.39 30.96
N ASN A 20 -16.34 -8.98 31.99
CA ASN A 20 -17.76 -8.65 31.87
C ASN A 20 -18.06 -7.20 31.44
N ARG A 21 -17.04 -6.36 31.14
CA ARG A 21 -17.28 -4.95 30.79
C ARG A 21 -17.43 -4.63 29.32
N VAL A 22 -17.30 -5.59 28.40
CA VAL A 22 -17.56 -5.35 26.98
C VAL A 22 -18.37 -6.49 26.39
N ARG A 23 -19.68 -6.50 26.69
CA ARG A 23 -20.66 -7.02 25.73
C ARG A 23 -21.32 -5.80 25.08
N MET A 24 -20.71 -5.28 24.02
CA MET A 24 -21.53 -4.58 23.03
C MET A 24 -22.45 -5.62 22.42
N GLY A 25 -23.75 -5.42 22.55
CA GLY A 25 -24.76 -6.34 22.05
C GLY A 25 -24.63 -6.48 20.54
N TYR A 26 -24.00 -7.56 20.09
CA TYR A 26 -24.19 -8.08 18.75
C TYR A 26 -25.38 -9.05 18.80
N PRO A 27 -26.36 -8.94 17.87
CA PRO A 27 -27.42 -9.93 17.79
C PRO A 27 -26.83 -11.31 17.50
N ASP A 28 -27.22 -12.28 18.31
CA ASP A 28 -26.82 -13.69 18.18
C ASP A 28 -27.16 -14.24 16.78
N ASN A 29 -26.25 -15.06 16.24
CA ASN A 29 -26.36 -15.90 15.03
C ASN A 29 -25.99 -15.31 13.66
N GLN A 30 -24.79 -14.73 13.52
CA GLN A 30 -24.02 -14.91 12.27
C GLN A 30 -22.61 -15.35 12.63
N ALA A 31 -22.09 -16.34 11.89
CA ALA A 31 -20.73 -16.83 12.05
C ALA A 31 -19.74 -15.65 12.00
N LEU A 32 -18.74 -15.67 12.89
CA LEU A 32 -17.60 -14.77 12.86
C LEU A 32 -16.80 -15.01 11.56
N GLU A 33 -17.32 -14.51 10.44
CA GLU A 33 -16.51 -14.22 9.25
C GLU A 33 -15.64 -13.01 9.61
N GLY A 34 -14.32 -13.17 9.53
CA GLY A 34 -13.36 -12.17 9.98
C GLY A 34 -13.64 -10.79 9.36
N ASP A 35 -13.84 -9.81 10.23
CA ASP A 35 -14.10 -8.43 9.86
C ASP A 35 -12.92 -7.87 9.04
N LEU A 36 -13.18 -7.61 7.75
CA LEU A 36 -12.20 -7.14 6.78
C LEU A 36 -11.80 -5.67 7.00
N SER A 37 -12.53 -4.93 7.85
CA SER A 37 -12.16 -3.55 8.24
C SER A 37 -10.81 -3.48 8.95
N LEU A 38 -10.36 -4.58 9.56
CA LEU A 38 -9.04 -4.70 10.20
C LEU A 38 -7.88 -4.71 9.19
N LEU A 39 -8.12 -5.04 7.92
CA LEU A 39 -7.11 -4.98 6.86
C LEU A 39 -6.91 -3.54 6.32
N PHE A 40 -7.73 -2.57 6.76
CA PHE A 40 -7.70 -1.17 6.29
C PHE A 40 -7.35 -0.19 7.42
N TRP A 41 -6.35 -0.52 8.24
CA TRP A 41 -5.80 0.40 9.26
C TRP A 41 -6.78 0.80 10.37
N GLY A 42 -7.82 0.00 10.64
CA GLY A 42 -8.76 0.27 11.73
C GLY A 42 -9.59 1.55 11.55
N ILE A 43 -9.65 2.10 10.34
CA ILE A 43 -10.63 3.12 9.97
C ILE A 43 -11.94 2.38 9.71
N PRO A 44 -13.08 2.77 10.33
CA PRO A 44 -14.37 2.15 10.04
C PRO A 44 -14.57 2.16 8.53
N ASP A 45 -15.14 1.07 8.01
CA ASP A 45 -15.47 0.93 6.61
C ASP A 45 -15.96 2.27 6.03
N PRO A 46 -15.20 2.93 5.13
CA PRO A 46 -15.63 4.20 4.55
C PRO A 46 -16.93 4.04 3.75
N PHE A 47 -17.38 2.79 3.53
CA PHE A 47 -18.66 2.45 2.92
C PHE A 47 -19.82 2.31 3.91
N CYS A 48 -19.63 2.38 5.23
CA CYS A 48 -20.73 2.11 6.18
C CYS A 48 -21.09 3.20 7.18
N THR A 49 -20.20 4.11 7.61
CA THR A 49 -20.60 5.18 8.54
C THR A 49 -19.79 6.46 8.41
N LEU A 50 -20.47 7.54 8.02
CA LEU A 50 -20.01 8.90 8.28
C LEU A 50 -19.81 9.14 9.79
N PRO A 51 -18.98 10.12 10.20
CA PRO A 51 -18.91 10.57 11.57
C PRO A 51 -20.33 10.94 12.08
N PRO A 52 -20.74 10.52 13.27
CA PRO A 52 -22.07 10.82 13.80
C PRO A 52 -22.32 12.35 13.77
N GLY A 53 -23.34 12.78 13.01
CA GLY A 53 -23.75 14.19 12.91
C GLY A 53 -23.46 14.91 11.59
N THR A 54 -23.08 14.20 10.53
CA THR A 54 -22.96 14.81 9.18
C THR A 54 -24.34 14.91 8.51
N ASP A 55 -24.62 16.06 7.89
CA ASP A 55 -25.87 16.34 7.18
C ASP A 55 -25.97 15.48 5.90
N PRO A 56 -27.09 14.79 5.62
CA PRO A 56 -27.28 14.04 4.38
C PRO A 56 -27.21 14.88 3.09
N THR A 57 -27.34 16.21 3.16
CA THR A 57 -27.04 17.10 2.02
C THR A 57 -25.54 17.33 1.84
N ALA A 58 -24.76 17.23 2.92
CA ALA A 58 -23.30 17.22 2.87
C ALA A 58 -22.75 15.89 2.35
N GLU A 59 -23.50 14.78 2.36
CA GLU A 59 -23.14 13.57 1.58
C GLU A 59 -23.04 13.90 0.09
N GLN A 60 -24.05 14.59 -0.47
CA GLN A 60 -24.01 15.00 -1.87
C GLN A 60 -22.86 15.96 -2.17
N GLU A 61 -22.45 16.83 -1.24
CA GLU A 61 -21.28 17.70 -1.43
C GLU A 61 -19.93 17.01 -1.20
N TYR A 62 -19.85 16.08 -0.25
CA TYR A 62 -18.66 15.26 0.03
C TYR A 62 -18.36 14.28 -1.10
N TRP A 63 -19.41 13.80 -1.77
CA TRP A 63 -19.35 12.99 -2.99
C TRP A 63 -19.55 13.82 -4.28
N ASN A 64 -19.75 15.16 -4.21
CA ASN A 64 -19.76 16.01 -5.41
C ASN A 64 -18.33 16.30 -5.81
N PHE A 65 -17.87 15.47 -6.73
CA PHE A 65 -16.55 15.49 -7.30
C PHE A 65 -16.31 16.78 -8.09
N GLY A 66 -15.57 17.72 -7.49
CA GLY A 66 -14.87 18.75 -8.25
C GLY A 66 -13.97 18.12 -9.32
N PRO A 67 -13.57 18.88 -10.36
CA PRO A 67 -12.63 18.39 -11.36
C PRO A 67 -11.39 17.82 -10.68
N LEU A 68 -10.77 16.81 -11.30
CA LEU A 68 -9.47 16.29 -10.86
C LEU A 68 -8.54 17.47 -10.53
N PRO A 69 -7.79 17.45 -9.41
CA PRO A 69 -6.73 18.42 -9.25
C PRO A 69 -5.82 18.32 -10.48
N SER A 70 -5.53 19.47 -11.08
CA SER A 70 -4.57 19.62 -12.17
C SER A 70 -3.31 18.78 -11.86
N PRO A 71 -2.82 17.91 -12.76
CA PRO A 71 -2.81 18.09 -14.22
C PRO A 71 -3.79 17.24 -15.05
N PHE A 72 -4.65 16.40 -14.45
CA PHE A 72 -5.47 15.42 -15.21
C PHE A 72 -6.57 16.03 -16.13
N VAL A 73 -6.71 17.35 -16.17
CA VAL A 73 -7.69 18.06 -17.03
C VAL A 73 -7.10 18.38 -18.42
N ALA A 74 -5.80 18.21 -18.63
CA ALA A 74 -5.24 18.25 -19.98
C ALA A 74 -5.66 16.98 -20.74
N GLU A 75 -6.25 17.14 -21.93
CA GLU A 75 -6.56 16.04 -22.86
C GLU A 75 -5.35 15.10 -22.95
N SER A 76 -5.43 13.95 -22.29
CA SER A 76 -4.34 12.98 -22.26
C SER A 76 -4.20 12.37 -23.64
N SER A 77 -3.22 12.87 -24.40
CA SER A 77 -3.10 12.55 -25.82
C SER A 77 -2.75 11.08 -26.09
N GLN A 78 -2.24 10.34 -25.09
CA GLN A 78 -1.78 8.96 -25.26
C GLN A 78 -2.51 7.92 -24.40
N LEU A 79 -3.32 8.32 -23.40
CA LEU A 79 -4.02 7.37 -22.53
C LEU A 79 -4.91 6.42 -23.33
N TYR A 80 -5.64 6.91 -24.32
CA TYR A 80 -6.39 6.06 -25.24
C TYR A 80 -5.54 4.93 -25.85
N VAL A 81 -4.35 5.25 -26.34
CA VAL A 81 -3.43 4.26 -26.95
C VAL A 81 -2.96 3.26 -25.89
N ARG A 82 -2.59 3.74 -24.71
CA ARG A 82 -2.08 2.91 -23.61
C ARG A 82 -3.14 1.98 -23.04
N VAL A 83 -4.39 2.44 -22.91
CA VAL A 83 -5.54 1.61 -22.52
C VAL A 83 -5.78 0.51 -23.55
N ASN A 84 -5.69 0.82 -24.85
CA ASN A 84 -5.82 -0.20 -25.90
C ASN A 84 -4.68 -1.23 -25.87
N LEU A 85 -3.45 -0.81 -25.57
CA LEU A 85 -2.33 -1.73 -25.37
C LEU A 85 -2.59 -2.67 -24.18
N LEU A 86 -3.04 -2.13 -23.05
CA LEU A 86 -3.43 -2.95 -21.89
C LEU A 86 -4.57 -3.91 -22.21
N ALA A 87 -5.59 -3.45 -22.92
CA ALA A 87 -6.69 -4.30 -23.38
C ALA A 87 -6.19 -5.46 -24.25
N ALA A 88 -5.24 -5.19 -25.15
CA ALA A 88 -4.63 -6.22 -25.98
C ALA A 88 -3.81 -7.23 -25.16
N GLU A 89 -3.00 -6.77 -24.20
CA GLU A 89 -2.24 -7.65 -23.31
C GLU A 89 -3.15 -8.51 -22.44
N MET A 90 -4.21 -7.94 -21.84
CA MET A 90 -5.18 -8.71 -21.06
C MET A 90 -5.89 -9.75 -21.91
N ASN A 91 -6.31 -9.38 -23.13
CA ASN A 91 -6.96 -10.30 -24.06
C ASN A 91 -6.05 -11.46 -24.50
N LYS A 92 -4.73 -11.25 -24.62
CA LYS A 92 -3.78 -12.35 -24.93
C LYS A 92 -3.71 -13.38 -23.80
N LEU A 93 -3.80 -12.92 -22.55
CA LEU A 93 -3.69 -13.78 -21.36
C LEU A 93 -5.02 -14.45 -21.03
N ASN A 94 -6.13 -13.76 -21.22
CA ASN A 94 -7.47 -14.28 -20.96
C ASN A 94 -8.53 -13.59 -21.84
N HIS A 95 -9.26 -14.38 -22.61
CA HIS A 95 -10.35 -13.90 -23.47
C HIS A 95 -11.65 -13.76 -22.68
N ASP A 96 -11.76 -12.72 -21.86
CA ASP A 96 -12.99 -12.36 -21.17
C ASP A 96 -13.61 -11.07 -21.76
N PRO A 97 -14.72 -11.17 -22.52
CA PRO A 97 -15.34 -10.01 -23.14
C PRO A 97 -15.89 -8.99 -22.12
N ALA A 98 -16.24 -9.43 -20.90
CA ALA A 98 -16.67 -8.51 -19.84
C ALA A 98 -15.49 -7.66 -19.33
N SER A 99 -14.30 -8.28 -19.21
CA SER A 99 -13.07 -7.58 -18.86
C SER A 99 -12.71 -6.52 -19.91
N ALA A 100 -12.86 -6.82 -21.20
CA ALA A 100 -12.55 -5.89 -22.29
C ALA A 100 -13.38 -4.58 -22.22
N ALA A 101 -14.63 -4.65 -21.76
CA ALA A 101 -15.49 -3.47 -21.60
C ALA A 101 -14.98 -2.47 -20.54
N MET A 102 -14.09 -2.90 -19.64
CA MET A 102 -13.47 -2.01 -18.64
C MET A 102 -12.36 -1.16 -19.24
N PHE A 103 -11.74 -1.57 -20.34
CA PHE A 103 -10.61 -0.88 -20.98
C PHE A 103 -11.09 0.20 -21.94
N THR A 104 -11.63 1.27 -21.37
CA THR A 104 -11.90 2.51 -22.09
C THR A 104 -11.15 3.65 -21.42
N GLU A 105 -10.77 4.67 -22.19
CA GLU A 105 -10.12 5.87 -21.67
C GLU A 105 -10.96 6.53 -20.56
N SER A 106 -12.27 6.64 -20.78
CA SER A 106 -13.20 7.22 -19.80
C SER A 106 -13.23 6.42 -18.49
N ASN A 107 -13.23 5.08 -18.55
CA ASN A 107 -13.18 4.24 -17.36
C ASN A 107 -11.85 4.41 -16.63
N PHE A 108 -10.73 4.40 -17.35
CA PHE A 108 -9.41 4.56 -16.74
C PHE A 108 -9.26 5.93 -16.05
N LEU A 109 -9.74 7.02 -16.65
CA LEU A 109 -9.79 8.33 -16.00
C LEU A 109 -10.61 8.30 -14.72
N ALA A 110 -11.80 7.68 -14.75
CA ALA A 110 -12.64 7.54 -13.56
C ALA A 110 -11.97 6.69 -12.47
N PHE A 111 -11.32 5.60 -12.86
CA PHE A 111 -10.65 4.68 -11.95
C PHE A 111 -9.43 5.33 -11.28
N ILE A 112 -8.59 6.02 -12.05
CA ILE A 112 -7.43 6.77 -11.54
C ILE A 112 -7.90 7.88 -10.58
N SER A 113 -8.99 8.58 -10.93
CA SER A 113 -9.61 9.57 -10.04
C SER A 113 -10.08 8.97 -8.72
N ALA A 114 -10.74 7.81 -8.77
CA ALA A 114 -11.19 7.10 -7.59
C ALA A 114 -10.00 6.62 -6.75
N PHE A 115 -8.95 6.09 -7.37
CA PHE A 115 -7.73 5.68 -6.67
C PHE A 115 -7.12 6.84 -5.88
N TYR A 116 -6.97 8.01 -6.52
CA TYR A 116 -6.48 9.20 -5.83
C TYR A 116 -7.33 9.53 -4.62
N ARG A 117 -8.65 9.61 -4.76
CA ARG A 117 -9.51 10.08 -3.66
C ARG A 117 -9.54 9.11 -2.47
N TYR A 118 -9.53 7.81 -2.70
CA TYR A 118 -9.82 6.82 -1.66
C TYR A 118 -8.62 5.98 -1.20
N ARG A 119 -7.57 5.89 -2.02
CA ARG A 119 -6.48 4.91 -1.77
C ARG A 119 -5.10 5.51 -1.67
N HIS A 120 -4.79 6.62 -2.35
CA HIS A 120 -3.42 7.16 -2.34
C HIS A 120 -2.95 7.53 -0.93
N SER A 121 -3.81 8.14 -0.11
CA SER A 121 -3.47 8.57 1.25
C SER A 121 -3.25 7.41 2.22
N GLN A 122 -3.88 6.27 1.96
CA GLN A 122 -3.68 5.04 2.75
C GLN A 122 -2.39 4.31 2.36
N MET A 123 -1.87 4.57 1.15
CA MET A 123 -0.74 3.86 0.55
C MET A 123 0.17 4.85 -0.20
N PRO A 124 0.84 5.78 0.52
CA PRO A 124 1.57 6.89 -0.09
C PRO A 124 2.95 6.46 -0.65
N PHE A 125 3.06 5.29 -1.27
CA PHE A 125 4.29 4.80 -1.89
C PHE A 125 4.38 5.10 -3.39
N ILE A 126 3.34 5.70 -3.97
CA ILE A 126 3.32 6.26 -5.33
C ILE A 126 3.30 7.79 -5.18
N HIS A 127 4.26 8.48 -5.79
CA HIS A 127 4.30 9.94 -5.75
C HIS A 127 3.26 10.52 -6.71
N TRP A 128 2.11 10.93 -6.15
CA TRP A 128 1.00 11.40 -6.97
C TRP A 128 1.33 12.62 -7.84
N PRO A 129 2.04 13.66 -7.34
CA PRO A 129 2.34 14.82 -8.16
C PRO A 129 3.19 14.54 -9.40
N THR A 130 3.99 13.46 -9.40
CA THR A 130 4.77 13.04 -10.59
C THR A 130 4.15 11.85 -11.32
N PHE A 131 3.04 11.29 -10.84
CA PHE A 131 2.35 10.21 -11.53
C PHE A 131 1.66 10.77 -12.76
N ASP A 132 2.06 10.28 -13.93
CA ASP A 132 1.47 10.66 -15.21
C ASP A 132 1.00 9.41 -15.96
N PRO A 133 -0.31 9.27 -16.24
CA PRO A 133 -0.85 8.10 -16.91
C PRO A 133 -0.32 7.92 -18.35
N ASP A 134 0.20 8.98 -18.99
CA ASP A 134 0.79 8.93 -20.32
C ASP A 134 2.22 8.35 -20.32
N THR A 135 2.95 8.48 -19.21
CA THR A 135 4.38 8.10 -19.14
C THR A 135 4.70 6.96 -18.18
N ALA A 136 3.83 6.67 -17.19
CA ALA A 136 4.00 5.56 -16.26
C ALA A 136 4.22 4.22 -16.99
N SER A 137 4.73 3.21 -16.30
CA SER A 137 4.79 1.84 -16.82
C SER A 137 3.38 1.28 -16.98
N LEU A 138 3.18 0.41 -17.99
CA LEU A 138 1.90 -0.26 -18.20
C LEU A 138 1.44 -1.09 -16.97
N PRO A 139 2.33 -1.83 -16.26
CA PRO A 139 2.00 -2.49 -15.01
C PRO A 139 1.43 -1.55 -13.95
N LEU A 140 2.06 -0.39 -13.73
CA LEU A 140 1.61 0.57 -12.72
C LEU A 140 0.27 1.19 -13.08
N LEU A 141 0.11 1.64 -14.33
CA LEU A 141 -1.15 2.18 -14.83
C LEU A 141 -2.31 1.19 -14.64
N LEU A 142 -2.08 -0.08 -14.97
CA LEU A 142 -3.07 -1.14 -14.78
C LEU A 142 -3.41 -1.36 -13.30
N ALA A 143 -2.40 -1.45 -12.43
CA ALA A 143 -2.61 -1.67 -11.00
C ALA A 143 -3.36 -0.51 -10.33
N VAL A 144 -2.99 0.74 -10.64
CA VAL A 144 -3.68 1.95 -10.16
C VAL A 144 -5.14 1.97 -10.61
N ALA A 145 -5.38 1.70 -11.91
CA ALA A 145 -6.73 1.67 -12.45
C ALA A 145 -7.59 0.56 -11.80
N LEU A 146 -7.08 -0.67 -11.68
CA LEU A 146 -7.86 -1.76 -11.07
C LEU A 146 -8.09 -1.57 -9.56
N ALA A 147 -7.11 -1.02 -8.84
CA ALA A 147 -7.28 -0.66 -7.44
C ALA A 147 -8.34 0.44 -7.27
N GLY A 148 -8.34 1.44 -8.16
CA GLY A 148 -9.33 2.52 -8.18
C GLY A 148 -10.72 2.08 -8.62
N ALA A 149 -10.82 1.11 -9.53
CA ALA A 149 -12.09 0.56 -10.02
C ALA A 149 -12.95 -0.05 -8.90
N LEU A 150 -12.33 -0.50 -7.79
CA LEU A 150 -13.05 -0.95 -6.60
C LEU A 150 -13.89 0.16 -5.94
N PHE A 151 -13.51 1.42 -6.16
CA PHE A 151 -14.12 2.62 -5.58
C PHE A 151 -14.84 3.48 -6.64
N ALA A 152 -14.77 3.10 -7.91
CA ALA A 152 -15.35 3.85 -9.00
C ALA A 152 -16.87 3.61 -9.08
N HIS A 153 -17.61 4.52 -8.45
CA HIS A 153 -19.04 4.67 -8.68
C HIS A 153 -19.27 5.67 -9.82
N SER A 154 -20.21 5.40 -10.72
CA SER A 154 -20.72 6.43 -11.62
C SER A 154 -21.65 7.34 -10.81
N PRO A 155 -21.31 8.63 -10.58
CA PRO A 155 -22.11 9.51 -9.72
C PRO A 155 -23.53 9.77 -10.28
N ASN A 156 -23.70 9.58 -11.59
CA ASN A 156 -24.95 9.87 -12.29
C ASN A 156 -25.86 8.65 -12.47
N ASP A 157 -25.45 7.46 -12.03
CA ASP A 157 -26.21 6.24 -12.28
C ASP A 157 -26.19 5.30 -11.07
N LEU A 158 -27.04 5.63 -10.08
CA LEU A 158 -27.37 4.76 -8.95
C LEU A 158 -28.05 3.44 -9.38
N SER A 159 -28.39 3.27 -10.67
CA SER A 159 -28.93 2.03 -11.23
C SER A 159 -27.85 1.18 -11.92
N SER A 160 -26.68 1.75 -12.23
CA SER A 160 -25.54 1.00 -12.76
C SER A 160 -24.83 0.23 -11.65
N GLN A 161 -24.62 -1.07 -11.87
CA GLN A 161 -23.76 -1.85 -10.97
C GLN A 161 -22.36 -1.23 -10.96
N PRO A 162 -21.69 -1.17 -9.79
CA PRO A 162 -20.33 -0.66 -9.72
C PRO A 162 -19.44 -1.46 -10.70
N LEU A 163 -18.61 -0.76 -11.50
CA LEU A 163 -17.64 -1.37 -12.42
C LEU A 163 -16.52 -2.03 -11.60
N ARG A 164 -16.86 -3.13 -10.92
CA ARG A 164 -15.90 -3.89 -10.13
C ARG A 164 -15.12 -4.82 -11.03
N PRO A 165 -13.78 -4.80 -10.97
CA PRO A 165 -12.99 -5.75 -11.72
C PRO A 165 -13.32 -7.16 -11.25
N SER A 166 -13.50 -8.07 -12.21
CA SER A 166 -13.72 -9.48 -11.90
C SER A 166 -12.46 -10.06 -11.25
N GLN A 167 -12.63 -11.10 -10.42
CA GLN A 167 -11.48 -11.80 -9.85
C GLN A 167 -10.54 -12.33 -10.95
N THR A 168 -11.11 -12.80 -12.06
CA THR A 168 -10.34 -13.27 -13.22
C THR A 168 -9.51 -12.17 -13.86
N LEU A 169 -10.05 -10.95 -13.97
CA LEU A 169 -9.30 -9.80 -14.47
C LEU A 169 -8.13 -9.46 -13.54
N CYS A 170 -8.35 -9.43 -12.23
CA CYS A 170 -7.27 -9.18 -11.27
C CYS A 170 -6.20 -10.29 -11.31
N ASP A 171 -6.59 -11.57 -11.43
CA ASP A 171 -5.65 -12.69 -11.59
C ASP A 171 -4.85 -12.60 -12.91
N THR A 172 -5.48 -12.09 -13.97
CA THR A 172 -4.82 -11.84 -15.27
C THR A 172 -3.83 -10.69 -15.17
N ALA A 173 -4.24 -9.58 -14.54
CA ALA A 173 -3.40 -8.42 -14.29
C ALA A 173 -2.20 -8.76 -13.40
N GLU A 174 -2.41 -9.54 -12.32
CA GLU A 174 -1.35 -10.09 -11.48
C GLU A 174 -0.35 -10.89 -12.34
N THR A 175 -0.84 -11.78 -13.20
CA THR A 175 0.03 -12.57 -14.09
C THR A 175 0.86 -11.66 -15.01
N PHE A 176 0.23 -10.67 -15.64
CA PHE A 176 0.91 -9.69 -16.48
C PHE A 176 2.01 -8.93 -15.70
N ILE A 177 1.67 -8.39 -14.53
CA ILE A 177 2.61 -7.61 -13.70
C ILE A 177 3.81 -8.47 -13.29
N PHE A 178 3.56 -9.71 -12.81
CA PHE A 178 4.63 -10.60 -12.36
C PHE A 178 5.51 -11.10 -13.52
N SER A 179 4.97 -11.25 -14.73
CA SER A 179 5.78 -11.52 -15.91
C SER A 179 6.65 -10.34 -16.34
N ASN A 180 6.20 -9.09 -16.15
CA ASN A 180 7.05 -7.92 -16.38
C ASN A 180 8.16 -7.82 -15.31
N LEU A 181 7.88 -8.25 -14.07
CA LEU A 181 8.90 -8.30 -13.00
C LEU A 181 10.06 -9.25 -13.31
N GLU A 182 9.83 -10.34 -14.05
CA GLU A 182 10.89 -11.29 -14.45
C GLU A 182 12.03 -10.61 -15.23
N ALA A 183 11.77 -9.49 -15.91
CA ALA A 183 12.81 -8.72 -16.60
C ALA A 183 13.88 -8.15 -15.65
N PHE A 184 13.56 -8.01 -14.36
CA PHE A 184 14.45 -7.45 -13.34
C PHE A 184 15.09 -8.52 -12.43
N ASP A 185 14.75 -9.80 -12.61
CA ASP A 185 15.26 -10.94 -11.82
C ASP A 185 16.74 -11.27 -12.11
N GLN A 186 17.39 -10.54 -13.04
CA GLN A 186 18.75 -10.84 -13.51
C GLN A 186 19.81 -9.85 -13.05
N ALA A 187 19.47 -8.85 -12.23
CA ALA A 187 20.44 -7.89 -11.74
C ALA A 187 21.41 -8.58 -10.75
N PRO A 188 22.73 -8.51 -10.95
CA PRO A 188 23.67 -9.02 -9.96
C PRO A 188 23.46 -8.29 -8.64
N ALA A 189 23.16 -9.07 -7.59
CA ALA A 189 23.13 -8.56 -6.23
C ALA A 189 24.42 -7.75 -5.99
N HIS A 190 24.30 -6.60 -5.32
CA HIS A 190 25.41 -5.70 -4.93
C HIS A 190 25.83 -4.60 -5.92
N SER A 191 25.09 -4.38 -7.01
CA SER A 191 25.21 -3.13 -7.75
C SER A 191 24.56 -1.99 -6.94
N TYR A 192 25.33 -1.00 -6.47
CA TYR A 192 24.81 0.23 -5.84
C TYR A 192 24.14 1.18 -6.86
N VAL A 193 23.65 0.64 -7.97
CA VAL A 193 23.00 1.42 -9.02
C VAL A 193 21.55 1.64 -8.63
N LYS A 194 21.12 2.90 -8.68
CA LYS A 194 19.72 3.30 -8.51
C LYS A 194 18.85 2.49 -9.48
N PRO A 195 17.81 1.78 -8.99
CA PRO A 195 16.85 1.09 -9.85
C PRO A 195 16.24 2.02 -10.91
N SER A 196 15.98 1.50 -12.10
CA SER A 196 15.27 2.26 -13.15
C SER A 196 13.85 2.60 -12.69
N VAL A 197 13.28 3.68 -13.24
CA VAL A 197 11.89 4.07 -12.97
C VAL A 197 10.93 2.90 -13.26
N ASP A 198 11.09 2.26 -14.42
CA ASP A 198 10.26 1.12 -14.84
C ASP A 198 10.31 -0.07 -13.86
N ALA A 199 11.49 -0.37 -13.29
CA ALA A 199 11.63 -1.42 -12.27
C ALA A 199 10.88 -1.06 -10.97
N VAL A 200 11.02 0.20 -10.52
CA VAL A 200 10.33 0.70 -9.31
C VAL A 200 8.81 0.67 -9.52
N GLU A 201 8.33 1.19 -10.64
CA GLU A 201 6.91 1.24 -10.95
C GLU A 201 6.30 -0.15 -11.13
N THR A 202 7.03 -1.10 -11.72
CA THR A 202 6.57 -2.50 -11.83
C THR A 202 6.50 -3.17 -10.44
N CYS A 203 7.44 -2.86 -9.54
CA CYS A 203 7.37 -3.34 -8.15
C CYS A 203 6.22 -2.70 -7.37
N GLN A 204 5.97 -1.38 -7.54
CA GLN A 204 4.81 -0.69 -6.98
C GLN A 204 3.51 -1.31 -7.47
N ALA A 205 3.43 -1.65 -8.76
CA ALA A 205 2.28 -2.33 -9.35
C ALA A 205 2.02 -3.69 -8.70
N ALA A 206 3.07 -4.48 -8.48
CA ALA A 206 2.97 -5.79 -7.85
C ALA A 206 2.48 -5.69 -6.40
N LEU A 207 3.08 -4.80 -5.60
CA LEU A 207 2.66 -4.56 -4.22
C LEU A 207 1.20 -4.07 -4.17
N LEU A 208 0.84 -3.12 -5.02
CA LEU A 208 -0.53 -2.59 -5.07
C LEU A 208 -1.54 -3.67 -5.46
N MET A 209 -1.18 -4.58 -6.38
CA MET A 209 -2.03 -5.69 -6.76
C MET A 209 -2.20 -6.70 -5.62
N GLU A 210 -1.12 -7.05 -4.91
CA GLU A 210 -1.18 -7.92 -3.72
C GLU A 210 -2.12 -7.33 -2.65
N LEU A 211 -1.98 -6.05 -2.35
CA LEU A 211 -2.81 -5.34 -1.38
C LEU A 211 -4.26 -5.22 -1.84
N THR A 212 -4.49 -5.06 -3.14
CA THR A 212 -5.84 -5.00 -3.71
C THR A 212 -6.52 -6.36 -3.63
N GLN A 213 -5.84 -7.43 -4.05
CA GLN A 213 -6.38 -8.79 -4.06
C GLN A 213 -6.49 -9.42 -2.66
N SER A 214 -5.67 -9.00 -1.68
CA SER A 214 -5.76 -9.49 -0.29
C SER A 214 -7.08 -9.08 0.37
N SER A 215 -7.65 -7.93 -0.03
CA SER A 215 -8.96 -7.46 0.41
C SER A 215 -10.12 -8.35 -0.08
N PHE A 216 -9.92 -9.15 -1.13
CA PHE A 216 -10.94 -10.07 -1.62
C PHE A 216 -11.11 -11.24 -0.64
N ASN A 217 -12.36 -11.69 -0.46
CA ASN A 217 -12.67 -12.87 0.34
C ASN A 217 -12.41 -14.17 -0.44
N CYS A 218 -11.17 -14.36 -0.93
CA CYS A 218 -10.76 -15.56 -1.66
C CYS A 218 -9.51 -16.20 -1.05
N TYR A 219 -9.70 -17.37 -0.43
CA TYR A 219 -8.62 -18.16 0.16
C TYR A 219 -7.52 -18.53 -0.85
N LYS A 220 -7.88 -18.91 -2.08
CA LYS A 220 -6.90 -19.31 -3.12
C LYS A 220 -5.97 -18.14 -3.47
N THR A 221 -6.54 -16.95 -3.66
CA THR A 221 -5.80 -15.73 -3.94
C THR A 221 -4.89 -15.35 -2.77
N ARG A 222 -5.42 -15.29 -1.54
CA ARG A 222 -4.59 -15.02 -0.35
C ARG A 222 -3.45 -16.01 -0.19
N ARG A 223 -3.72 -17.31 -0.34
CA ARG A 223 -2.67 -18.34 -0.28
C ARG A 223 -1.60 -18.14 -1.35
N ARG A 224 -1.98 -17.79 -2.59
CA ARG A 224 -1.03 -17.53 -3.68
C ARG A 224 -0.16 -16.29 -3.39
N ILE A 225 -0.76 -15.22 -2.88
CA ILE A 225 -0.04 -14.00 -2.48
C ILE A 225 1.03 -14.35 -1.44
N LEU A 226 0.60 -14.96 -0.34
CA LEU A 226 1.46 -15.27 0.80
C LEU A 226 2.58 -16.27 0.46
N THR A 227 2.25 -17.37 -0.23
CA THR A 227 3.20 -18.47 -0.42
C THR A 227 4.13 -18.32 -1.62
N LYS A 228 3.84 -17.38 -2.54
CA LYS A 228 4.59 -17.24 -3.80
C LYS A 228 4.88 -15.81 -4.17
N ARG A 229 3.84 -14.96 -4.28
CA ARG A 229 3.98 -13.63 -4.90
C ARG A 229 4.78 -12.68 -4.03
N HIS A 230 4.43 -12.58 -2.75
CA HIS A 230 5.08 -11.65 -1.85
C HIS A 230 6.55 -12.00 -1.67
N ALA A 231 6.88 -13.28 -1.45
CA ALA A 231 8.25 -13.75 -1.37
C ALA A 231 9.07 -13.45 -2.63
N TYR A 232 8.46 -13.58 -3.82
CA TYR A 232 9.13 -13.27 -5.09
C TYR A 232 9.34 -11.77 -5.29
N LEU A 233 8.35 -10.93 -4.98
CA LEU A 233 8.50 -9.48 -4.97
C LEU A 233 9.64 -9.05 -4.06
N VAL A 234 9.68 -9.56 -2.82
CA VAL A 234 10.76 -9.26 -1.87
C VAL A 234 12.12 -9.70 -2.41
N ALA A 235 12.22 -10.84 -3.09
CA ALA A 235 13.47 -11.28 -3.70
C ALA A 235 13.99 -10.29 -4.77
N ILE A 236 13.11 -9.76 -5.61
CA ILE A 236 13.46 -8.73 -6.60
C ILE A 236 13.85 -7.42 -5.91
N LEU A 237 13.08 -6.97 -4.91
CA LEU A 237 13.42 -5.76 -4.16
C LEU A 237 14.81 -5.86 -3.48
N ARG A 238 15.19 -7.05 -3.01
CA ARG A 238 16.54 -7.33 -2.51
C ARG A 238 17.60 -7.23 -3.60
N SER A 239 17.38 -7.82 -4.78
CA SER A 239 18.36 -7.77 -5.89
C SER A 239 18.55 -6.35 -6.41
N LEU A 240 17.50 -5.54 -6.39
CA LEU A 240 17.50 -4.11 -6.72
C LEU A 240 18.08 -3.21 -5.61
N GLY A 241 18.37 -3.75 -4.42
CA GLY A 241 18.94 -2.97 -3.31
C GLY A 241 17.98 -1.99 -2.63
N VAL A 242 16.66 -2.18 -2.81
CA VAL A 242 15.61 -1.26 -2.35
C VAL A 242 15.65 -1.04 -0.83
N PHE A 243 15.84 -2.10 -0.04
CA PHE A 243 15.91 -2.02 1.44
C PHE A 243 17.13 -1.29 1.99
N ARG A 244 18.09 -0.89 1.13
CA ARG A 244 19.34 -0.22 1.50
C ARG A 244 19.43 1.19 0.92
N THR A 245 18.39 1.65 0.21
CA THR A 245 18.40 2.95 -0.46
C THR A 245 18.46 4.09 0.55
N LYS A 246 19.32 5.08 0.26
CA LYS A 246 19.52 6.29 1.05
C LYS A 246 19.60 7.50 0.13
N HIS A 247 19.17 8.65 0.63
CA HIS A 247 19.39 9.91 -0.05
C HIS A 247 20.88 10.26 0.00
N MET A 248 21.53 10.42 -1.16
CA MET A 248 22.95 10.73 -1.21
C MET A 248 23.25 12.06 -0.47
N PRO A 249 24.33 12.12 0.34
CA PRO A 249 24.72 13.35 1.01
C PRO A 249 25.29 14.35 0.00
N GLU A 250 24.53 15.43 -0.25
CA GLU A 250 24.85 16.77 -0.79
C GLU A 250 26.15 17.05 -1.60
N GLN A 251 26.75 16.07 -2.30
CA GLN A 251 27.92 16.33 -3.16
C GLN A 251 27.55 16.87 -4.55
N GLY A 252 26.26 17.11 -4.79
CA GLY A 252 25.72 17.86 -5.91
C GLY A 252 24.26 18.21 -5.62
N LYS A 253 23.75 19.29 -6.21
CA LYS A 253 22.31 19.53 -6.25
C LYS A 253 21.66 18.38 -7.03
N SER A 254 21.15 17.37 -6.34
CA SER A 254 20.26 16.39 -6.96
C SER A 254 19.02 17.14 -7.42
N SER A 255 18.55 16.88 -8.64
CA SER A 255 17.29 17.47 -9.11
C SER A 255 16.12 17.04 -8.20
N TRP A 256 15.06 17.84 -8.14
CA TRP A 256 13.83 17.44 -7.44
C TRP A 256 13.32 16.07 -7.93
N GLN A 257 13.39 15.81 -9.24
CA GLN A 257 13.01 14.51 -9.81
C GLN A 257 13.88 13.35 -9.31
N ASP A 258 15.19 13.56 -9.20
CA ASP A 258 16.09 12.54 -8.66
C ASP A 258 15.75 12.19 -7.22
N PHE A 259 15.49 13.22 -6.41
CA PHE A 259 15.07 13.06 -5.02
C PHE A 259 13.74 12.31 -4.93
N MET A 260 12.72 12.70 -5.70
CA MET A 260 11.41 12.03 -5.73
C MET A 260 11.51 10.57 -6.14
N GLN A 261 12.40 10.24 -7.08
CA GLN A 261 12.63 8.85 -7.47
C GLN A 261 13.31 8.05 -6.34
N VAL A 262 14.31 8.62 -5.64
CA VAL A 262 14.93 7.95 -4.48
C VAL A 262 13.90 7.76 -3.36
N GLU A 263 13.09 8.78 -3.09
CA GLU A 263 12.06 8.73 -2.07
C GLU A 263 10.97 7.71 -2.40
N SER A 264 10.60 7.56 -3.67
CA SER A 264 9.67 6.51 -4.12
C SER A 264 10.21 5.10 -3.85
N ILE A 265 11.53 4.89 -3.98
CA ILE A 265 12.17 3.62 -3.63
C ILE A 265 12.13 3.38 -2.12
N ILE A 266 12.43 4.40 -1.32
CA ILE A 266 12.39 4.33 0.15
C ILE A 266 10.97 4.00 0.63
N LYS A 267 9.96 4.74 0.16
CA LYS A 267 8.56 4.51 0.52
C LYS A 267 8.03 3.16 0.03
N LEU A 268 8.52 2.64 -1.10
CA LEU A 268 8.23 1.27 -1.56
C LEU A 268 8.83 0.22 -0.61
N ALA A 269 10.07 0.41 -0.15
CA ALA A 269 10.71 -0.48 0.83
C ALA A 269 9.88 -0.58 2.12
N ILE A 270 9.49 0.59 2.63
CA ILE A 270 8.66 0.71 3.83
C ILE A 270 7.30 0.07 3.60
N ALA A 271 6.58 0.40 2.53
CA ALA A 271 5.27 -0.16 2.23
C ALA A 271 5.30 -1.69 2.08
N THR A 272 6.36 -2.25 1.51
CA THR A 272 6.56 -3.70 1.43
C THR A 272 6.71 -4.32 2.83
N PHE A 273 7.53 -3.71 3.68
CA PHE A 273 7.72 -4.15 5.06
C PHE A 273 6.39 -4.12 5.86
N PHE A 274 5.57 -3.09 5.66
CA PHE A 274 4.23 -3.02 6.24
C PHE A 274 3.32 -4.15 5.75
N ALA A 275 3.28 -4.40 4.45
CA ALA A 275 2.47 -5.47 3.89
C ALA A 275 2.87 -6.84 4.48
N ASP A 276 4.18 -7.07 4.61
CA ASP A 276 4.73 -8.28 5.23
C ASP A 276 4.28 -8.41 6.70
N ALA A 277 4.42 -7.35 7.49
CA ALA A 277 3.98 -7.32 8.89
C ALA A 277 2.46 -7.53 9.03
N MET A 278 1.65 -6.97 8.13
CA MET A 278 0.20 -7.23 8.06
C MET A 278 -0.10 -8.70 7.79
N PHE A 279 0.66 -9.36 6.90
CA PHE A 279 0.49 -10.77 6.61
C PHE A 279 0.89 -11.66 7.80
N VAL A 280 1.91 -11.26 8.57
CA VAL A 280 2.23 -11.92 9.84
C VAL A 280 1.07 -11.79 10.82
N LEU A 281 0.61 -10.56 11.05
CA LEU A 281 -0.40 -10.27 12.06
C LEU A 281 -1.77 -10.88 11.77
N TYR A 282 -2.28 -10.66 10.56
CA TYR A 282 -3.67 -11.00 10.24
C TYR A 282 -3.80 -12.39 9.64
N LEU A 283 -2.75 -12.91 9.03
CA LEU A 283 -2.81 -14.15 8.25
C LEU A 283 -1.87 -15.24 8.80
N ASN A 284 -1.19 -14.98 9.91
CA ASN A 284 -0.27 -15.91 10.58
C ASN A 284 0.77 -16.50 9.61
N HIS A 285 1.24 -15.68 8.67
CA HIS A 285 2.28 -16.05 7.71
C HIS A 285 3.66 -15.71 8.29
N PRO A 286 4.71 -16.52 8.08
CA PRO A 286 6.06 -16.11 8.44
C PRO A 286 6.48 -14.86 7.63
N PRO A 287 7.24 -13.93 8.22
CA PRO A 287 7.68 -12.74 7.50
C PRO A 287 8.62 -13.13 6.34
N CYS A 288 8.45 -12.46 5.20
CA CYS A 288 9.35 -12.56 4.05
C CYS A 288 10.51 -11.59 4.15
N THR A 289 10.40 -10.54 4.98
CA THR A 289 11.41 -9.52 5.26
C THR A 289 11.88 -9.59 6.71
N THR A 290 13.06 -9.05 7.02
CA THR A 290 13.58 -8.96 8.41
C THR A 290 13.89 -7.52 8.77
N ILE A 291 13.78 -7.15 10.05
CA ILE A 291 14.19 -5.80 10.48
C ILE A 291 15.67 -5.55 10.15
N SER A 292 16.51 -6.58 10.27
CA SER A 292 17.94 -6.51 10.03
C SER A 292 18.34 -6.09 8.61
N GLU A 293 17.45 -6.25 7.63
CA GLU A 293 17.71 -5.83 6.25
C GLU A 293 17.18 -4.43 5.90
N MET A 294 16.33 -3.84 6.76
CA MET A 294 15.76 -2.48 6.61
C MET A 294 16.80 -1.41 6.96
N MET A 295 17.85 -1.30 6.14
CA MET A 295 19.03 -0.45 6.35
C MET A 295 18.97 0.91 5.65
N GLY A 296 17.93 1.14 4.85
CA GLY A 296 17.69 2.40 4.13
C GLY A 296 17.29 3.55 5.04
N ASP A 297 17.17 4.74 4.45
CA ASP A 297 16.66 5.92 5.16
C ASP A 297 15.16 5.74 5.48
N MET A 298 14.68 6.45 6.50
CA MET A 298 13.26 6.60 6.75
C MET A 298 12.62 7.55 5.72
N PRO A 299 11.30 7.45 5.47
CA PRO A 299 10.61 8.39 4.60
C PRO A 299 10.83 9.84 5.02
N CYS A 300 10.90 10.73 4.03
CA CYS A 300 10.99 12.17 4.27
C CYS A 300 9.68 12.73 4.84
N ASP A 301 9.76 13.99 5.29
CA ASP A 301 8.59 14.73 5.75
C ASP A 301 7.51 14.80 4.66
N GLU A 302 6.25 14.60 5.04
CA GLU A 302 5.13 14.55 4.10
C GLU A 302 4.98 15.85 3.30
N ARG A 303 5.44 16.99 3.83
CA ARG A 303 5.46 18.27 3.09
C ARG A 303 6.43 18.27 1.92
N LEU A 304 7.55 17.53 2.02
CA LEU A 304 8.49 17.37 0.90
C LEU A 304 7.92 16.40 -0.13
N TRP A 305 7.29 15.32 0.32
CA TRP A 305 6.64 14.32 -0.53
C TRP A 305 5.38 14.84 -1.23
N SER A 306 4.69 15.81 -0.66
CA SER A 306 3.48 16.38 -1.27
C SER A 306 3.77 17.53 -2.24
N ALA A 307 5.03 17.95 -2.37
CA ALA A 307 5.38 19.09 -3.22
C ALA A 307 5.07 18.80 -4.69
N GLU A 308 4.33 19.70 -5.34
CA GLU A 308 3.92 19.55 -6.75
C GLU A 308 4.96 20.08 -7.73
N THR A 309 5.86 20.94 -7.25
CA THR A 309 6.88 21.59 -8.07
C THR A 309 8.24 21.62 -7.38
N GLU A 310 9.31 21.72 -8.17
CA GLU A 310 10.67 21.90 -7.67
C GLU A 310 10.80 23.17 -6.79
N VAL A 311 10.09 24.26 -7.14
CA VAL A 311 10.10 25.50 -6.36
C VAL A 311 9.47 25.31 -4.98
N GLU A 312 8.35 24.59 -4.92
CA GLU A 312 7.69 24.26 -3.65
C GLU A 312 8.58 23.35 -2.80
N PHE A 313 9.19 22.33 -3.42
CA PHE A 313 10.13 21.43 -2.76
C PHE A 313 11.31 22.20 -2.13
N GLU A 314 11.96 23.09 -2.89
CA GLU A 314 13.05 23.94 -2.39
C GLU A 314 12.59 24.81 -1.21
N ALA A 315 11.39 25.40 -1.30
CA ALA A 315 10.83 26.20 -0.22
C ALA A 315 10.62 25.36 1.05
N GLN A 316 10.03 24.17 0.96
CA GLN A 316 9.83 23.26 2.10
C GLN A 316 11.16 22.77 2.68
N GLN A 317 12.15 22.49 1.82
CA GLN A 317 13.47 22.05 2.25
C GLN A 317 14.20 23.11 3.07
N THR A 318 13.98 24.41 2.82
CA THR A 318 14.55 25.49 3.66
C THR A 318 13.87 25.63 5.02
N LEU A 319 12.59 25.23 5.13
CA LEU A 319 11.82 25.30 6.38
C LEU A 319 12.10 24.12 7.31
N ILE A 320 12.37 22.95 6.74
CA ILE A 320 12.75 21.75 7.47
C ILE A 320 14.23 21.88 7.83
N GLU A 321 14.58 21.64 9.10
CA GLU A 321 15.99 21.58 9.51
C GLU A 321 16.73 20.53 8.67
N SER A 322 17.49 20.97 7.66
CA SER A 322 18.14 20.12 6.65
C SER A 322 19.07 19.04 7.21
N SER A 323 19.47 19.18 8.48
CA SER A 323 20.41 18.28 9.15
C SER A 323 19.78 17.07 9.82
N TRP A 324 18.45 17.03 10.04
CA TRP A 324 17.82 15.91 10.71
C TRP A 324 17.38 14.83 9.74
N ARG A 325 17.92 13.63 9.93
CA ARG A 325 17.44 12.41 9.29
C ARG A 325 17.28 11.33 10.36
N PRO A 326 16.11 10.67 10.46
CA PRO A 326 15.96 9.55 11.37
C PRO A 326 16.95 8.45 10.99
N PRO A 327 17.48 7.68 11.97
CA PRO A 327 18.20 6.45 11.67
C PRO A 327 17.31 5.45 10.91
N SER A 328 17.91 4.40 10.36
CA SER A 328 17.15 3.35 9.67
C SER A 328 16.23 2.58 10.62
N LEU A 329 15.18 1.94 10.09
CA LEU A 329 14.30 1.06 10.87
C LEU A 329 15.09 0.04 11.70
N ARG A 330 16.12 -0.56 11.09
CA ARG A 330 17.05 -1.48 11.74
C ARG A 330 17.70 -0.90 13.01
N GLU A 331 18.10 0.36 12.95
CA GLU A 331 18.80 1.04 14.06
C GLU A 331 17.82 1.50 15.15
N MET A 332 16.60 1.86 14.76
CA MET A 332 15.61 2.44 15.66
C MET A 332 14.86 1.41 16.48
N ILE A 333 14.49 0.27 15.89
CA ILE A 333 13.67 -0.75 16.59
C ILE A 333 14.36 -1.27 17.86
N PRO A 334 15.65 -1.67 17.85
CA PRO A 334 16.32 -2.11 19.07
C PRO A 334 16.30 -1.05 20.19
N GLY A 335 16.46 0.23 19.83
CA GLY A 335 16.43 1.35 20.79
C GLY A 335 15.06 1.61 21.40
N LEU A 336 13.97 1.25 20.70
CA LEU A 336 12.60 1.33 21.24
C LEU A 336 12.40 0.34 22.40
N PHE A 337 13.00 -0.85 22.29
CA PHE A 337 12.86 -1.95 23.24
C PHE A 337 13.89 -2.00 24.36
N GLU A 338 14.80 -1.03 24.44
CA GLU A 338 15.74 -0.97 25.55
C GLU A 338 15.02 -0.73 26.88
N ASP A 339 15.37 -1.50 27.92
CA ASP A 339 14.82 -1.34 29.28
C ASP A 339 14.97 0.10 29.81
N GLN A 340 15.99 0.83 29.35
CA GLN A 340 16.23 2.23 29.66
C GLN A 340 16.69 2.98 28.41
N TRP A 341 15.89 3.96 27.96
CA TRP A 341 16.28 4.79 26.83
C TRP A 341 17.44 5.72 27.18
N THR A 342 18.51 5.62 26.41
CA THR A 342 19.62 6.58 26.45
C THR A 342 19.15 8.00 26.09
N GLU A 343 19.89 9.04 26.50
CA GLU A 343 19.58 10.43 26.12
C GLU A 343 19.62 10.65 24.59
N VAL A 344 20.36 9.81 23.87
CA VAL A 344 20.38 9.80 22.41
C VAL A 344 19.07 9.24 21.86
N ASN A 345 18.62 8.06 22.35
CA ASN A 345 17.37 7.43 21.94
C ASN A 345 16.16 8.31 22.25
N LYS A 346 16.13 8.95 23.43
CA LYS A 346 15.08 9.91 23.78
C LYS A 346 15.00 11.07 22.79
N LYS A 347 16.14 11.66 22.41
CA LYS A 347 16.18 12.76 21.43
C LYS A 347 15.72 12.31 20.04
N ILE A 348 16.08 11.10 19.62
CA ILE A 348 15.62 10.54 18.34
C ILE A 348 14.10 10.37 18.38
N LEU A 349 13.58 9.65 19.38
CA LEU A 349 12.16 9.35 19.53
C LEU A 349 11.29 10.61 19.68
N GLN A 350 11.79 11.65 20.35
CA GLN A 350 11.10 12.94 20.50
C GLN A 350 10.93 13.70 19.17
N ARG A 351 11.77 13.43 18.17
CA ARG A 351 11.76 14.10 16.87
C ARG A 351 11.01 13.32 15.79
N LEU A 352 10.49 12.13 16.12
CA LEU A 352 9.73 11.32 15.19
C LEU A 352 8.35 11.92 14.96
N SER A 353 7.93 11.93 13.70
CA SER A 353 6.55 12.23 13.37
C SER A 353 5.64 11.08 13.83
N LEU A 354 4.33 11.35 13.89
CA LEU A 354 3.34 10.30 14.11
C LEU A 354 3.43 9.20 13.04
N HIS A 355 3.77 9.58 11.80
CA HIS A 355 3.99 8.64 10.72
C HIS A 355 5.18 7.73 11.03
N ASP A 356 6.34 8.28 11.39
CA ASP A 356 7.54 7.50 11.75
C ASP A 356 7.27 6.54 12.91
N LEU A 357 6.56 7.00 13.94
CA LEU A 357 6.18 6.16 15.07
C LEU A 357 5.27 5.01 14.63
N HIS A 358 4.31 5.29 13.74
CA HIS A 358 3.46 4.27 13.16
C HIS A 358 4.31 3.20 12.45
N ILE A 359 5.28 3.61 11.62
CA ILE A 359 6.22 2.68 10.94
C ILE A 359 6.96 1.80 11.96
N LEU A 360 7.48 2.38 13.04
CA LEU A 360 8.19 1.64 14.08
C LEU A 360 7.31 0.60 14.78
N LEU A 361 6.06 0.94 15.08
CA LEU A 361 5.13 0.03 15.73
C LEU A 361 4.83 -1.20 14.88
N TRP A 362 4.86 -1.08 13.54
CA TRP A 362 4.75 -2.27 12.68
C TRP A 362 6.02 -3.10 12.65
N GLY A 363 7.16 -2.47 12.93
CA GLY A 363 8.44 -3.12 13.20
C GLY A 363 8.34 -4.25 14.23
N GLU A 364 7.61 -4.00 15.33
CA GLU A 364 7.37 -4.94 16.42
C GLU A 364 6.86 -6.31 15.95
N PHE A 365 6.00 -6.31 14.93
CA PHE A 365 5.30 -7.50 14.47
C PHE A 365 6.13 -8.35 13.50
N ASN A 366 7.35 -7.94 13.20
CA ASN A 366 8.32 -8.71 12.43
C ASN A 366 9.58 -9.03 13.28
N PRO A 367 9.48 -9.93 14.27
CA PRO A 367 10.52 -10.11 15.30
C PRO A 367 11.78 -10.88 14.85
N GLN A 368 12.01 -11.09 13.54
CA GLN A 368 13.14 -11.89 13.04
C GLN A 368 14.40 -11.09 12.70
#